data_AF-A0AAJ0AFW4-F1
#
_entry.id   AF-A0AAJ0AFW4-F1
#
_cell.length_a   1.000
_cell.length_b   1.000
_cell.length_c   1.000
_cell.angle_alpha   90.00
_cell.angle_beta   90.00
_cell.angle_gamma   90.00
#
_symmetry.space_group_name_H-M   'P 1'
#
loop_
_entity.id
_entity.type
_entity.pdbx_description
1 polymer ?
#
loop_
_entity_poly.entity_id
_entity_poly.type
_entity_poly.pdbx_seq_one_letter_code
_entity_poly.pdbx_strand_id
1 'polypeptide(L)'
;MEEGHVTIQKEFEEEDIPLREDENFWYGFYFCTWPGCDHSFLTPSARRKHFRLHFKPVLCLACPKRMAWQRDMQKHYDTHFKRPRYRCRCGKDYTRMDNLKKHIKKSKPTSKTVRSKL
;
A
#
# COMPACT_ATOMS: atom_id res chain seq x y z
N MET A 1 -20.20 4.34 21.14
CA MET A 1 -20.44 3.76 19.81
C MET A 1 -19.09 3.42 19.24
N GLU A 2 -18.78 2.13 19.33
CA GLU A 2 -17.59 1.37 18.92
C GLU A 2 -16.56 2.14 18.08
N GLU A 3 -15.34 2.25 18.61
CA GLU A 3 -14.17 2.73 17.88
C GLU A 3 -13.98 1.84 16.64
N GLY A 4 -14.28 2.39 15.47
CA GLY A 4 -14.26 1.68 14.19
C GLY A 4 -12.85 1.21 13.81
N HIS A 5 -12.44 0.09 14.40
CA HIS A 5 -11.35 -0.75 13.95
C HIS A 5 -11.80 -1.36 12.62
N VAL A 6 -11.59 -0.61 11.54
CA VAL A 6 -11.88 -1.04 10.19
C VAL A 6 -11.11 -2.33 9.93
N THR A 7 -11.86 -3.41 9.80
CA THR A 7 -11.37 -4.77 9.58
C THR A 7 -10.77 -4.90 8.18
N ILE A 8 -9.46 -4.66 8.06
CA ILE A 8 -8.65 -5.22 6.98
C ILE A 8 -8.43 -6.68 7.35
N GLN A 9 -8.98 -7.63 6.58
CA GLN A 9 -8.57 -9.02 6.73
C GLN A 9 -7.14 -9.18 6.22
N LYS A 10 -6.26 -9.63 7.12
CA LYS A 10 -4.98 -10.25 6.77
C LYS A 10 -5.29 -11.73 6.57
N GLU A 11 -5.62 -12.13 5.34
CA GLU A 11 -5.76 -13.56 5.01
C GLU A 11 -4.88 -13.88 3.81
N PHE A 12 -3.60 -14.03 4.14
CA PHE A 12 -2.70 -15.08 3.69
C PHE A 12 -1.45 -14.90 4.56
N GLU A 13 -1.11 -15.89 5.39
CA GLU A 13 0.01 -15.82 6.31
C GLU A 13 1.32 -15.66 5.51
N GLU A 14 2.37 -15.10 6.12
CA GLU A 14 3.65 -14.90 5.42
C GLU A 14 4.29 -16.21 4.97
N GLU A 15 3.84 -17.33 5.55
CA GLU A 15 4.24 -18.70 5.28
C GLU A 15 3.54 -19.31 4.05
N ASP A 16 2.40 -18.74 3.62
CA ASP A 16 1.65 -19.21 2.44
C ASP A 16 2.17 -18.64 1.12
N ILE A 17 3.19 -17.76 1.16
CA ILE A 17 3.91 -17.35 -0.03
C ILE A 17 4.78 -18.55 -0.42
N PRO A 18 4.53 -19.24 -1.57
CA PRO A 18 5.22 -20.47 -1.92
C PRO A 18 6.68 -20.16 -2.26
N LEU A 19 7.51 -20.10 -1.24
CA LEU A 19 8.93 -19.80 -1.33
C LEU A 19 9.67 -21.00 -0.75
N ARG A 20 9.65 -22.10 -1.49
CA ARG A 20 10.60 -23.21 -1.26
C ARG A 20 12.01 -22.60 -1.31
N GLU A 21 12.72 -22.69 -0.18
CA GLU A 21 13.93 -21.94 0.10
C GLU A 21 15.15 -22.47 -0.68
N ASP A 22 15.00 -23.65 -1.26
CA ASP A 22 16.00 -24.52 -1.83
C ASP A 22 16.09 -24.46 -3.37
N GLU A 23 15.07 -23.96 -4.08
CA GLU A 23 15.02 -24.03 -5.57
C GLU A 23 15.34 -22.72 -6.29
N ASN A 24 15.52 -21.61 -5.58
CA ASN A 24 15.45 -20.27 -6.18
C ASN A 24 16.66 -19.37 -5.89
N PHE A 25 17.77 -19.97 -5.44
CA PHE A 25 19.06 -19.32 -5.27
C PHE A 25 20.05 -19.89 -6.28
N TRP A 26 20.29 -19.15 -7.37
CA TRP A 26 21.22 -19.55 -8.42
C TRP A 26 22.24 -18.44 -8.66
N TYR A 27 23.51 -18.82 -8.81
CA TYR A 27 24.62 -17.88 -8.99
C TYR A 27 24.69 -16.71 -7.99
N GLY A 28 24.23 -16.89 -6.75
CA GLY A 28 24.25 -15.82 -5.75
C GLY A 28 23.01 -14.91 -5.76
N PHE A 29 22.00 -15.20 -6.57
CA PHE A 29 20.79 -14.39 -6.70
C PHE A 29 19.51 -15.18 -6.40
N TYR A 30 18.54 -14.49 -5.83
CA TYR A 30 17.20 -14.98 -5.56
C TYR A 30 16.26 -14.59 -6.71
N PHE A 31 15.84 -15.56 -7.52
CA PHE A 31 14.98 -15.32 -8.69
C PHE A 31 13.49 -15.30 -8.31
N CYS A 32 12.70 -14.47 -9.00
CA CYS A 32 11.25 -14.51 -8.91
C CYS A 32 10.71 -15.74 -9.65
N THR A 33 9.79 -16.47 -9.02
CA THR A 33 9.16 -17.67 -9.59
C THR A 33 7.85 -17.38 -10.31
N TRP A 34 7.44 -16.11 -10.41
CA TRP A 34 6.19 -15.76 -11.06
C TRP A 34 6.30 -15.93 -12.59
N PRO A 35 5.32 -16.57 -13.26
CA PRO A 35 5.36 -16.75 -14.71
C PRO A 35 5.53 -15.43 -15.46
N GLY A 36 6.56 -15.34 -16.29
CA GLY A 36 6.88 -14.12 -17.06
C GLY A 36 7.53 -13.01 -16.24
N CYS A 37 8.13 -13.32 -15.08
CA CYS A 37 8.87 -12.36 -14.28
C CYS A 37 10.36 -12.69 -14.22
N ASP A 38 11.19 -11.82 -14.78
CA ASP A 38 12.64 -12.02 -14.88
C ASP A 38 13.44 -11.29 -13.79
N HIS A 39 12.77 -10.88 -12.70
CA HIS A 39 13.44 -10.15 -11.62
C HIS A 39 14.23 -11.07 -10.70
N SER A 40 15.46 -10.67 -10.39
CA SER A 40 16.34 -11.29 -9.41
C SER A 40 16.76 -10.32 -8.31
N PHE A 41 17.15 -10.86 -7.15
CA PHE A 41 17.43 -10.08 -5.95
C PHE A 41 18.65 -10.61 -5.21
N LEU A 42 19.39 -9.71 -4.54
CA LEU A 42 20.54 -10.09 -3.72
C LEU A 42 20.15 -10.73 -2.37
N THR A 43 18.91 -10.52 -1.92
CA THR A 43 18.44 -11.02 -0.63
C THR A 43 17.08 -11.70 -0.75
N PRO A 44 16.82 -12.76 0.04
CA PRO A 44 15.54 -13.45 0.01
C PRO A 44 14.40 -12.52 0.45
N SER A 45 14.67 -11.61 1.39
CA SER A 45 13.74 -10.58 1.85
C SER A 45 13.30 -9.61 0.74
N ALA A 46 14.22 -9.22 -0.15
CA ALA A 46 13.90 -8.36 -1.29
C ALA A 46 13.03 -9.10 -2.33
N ARG A 47 13.39 -10.35 -2.66
CA ARG A 47 12.53 -11.21 -3.51
C ARG A 47 11.14 -11.39 -2.92
N ARG A 48 11.05 -11.69 -1.61
CA ARG A 48 9.78 -11.88 -0.91
C ARG A 48 8.91 -10.62 -0.97
N LYS A 49 9.49 -9.44 -0.78
CA LYS A 49 8.78 -8.16 -0.94
C LYS A 49 8.29 -7.94 -2.36
N HIS A 50 9.10 -8.27 -3.36
CA HIS A 50 8.71 -8.19 -4.76
C HIS A 50 7.55 -9.13 -5.10
N PHE A 51 7.59 -10.38 -4.62
CA PHE A 51 6.56 -11.37 -4.91
C PHE A 51 5.15 -10.92 -4.46
N ARG A 52 5.05 -10.10 -3.41
CA ARG A 52 3.77 -9.50 -2.97
C ARG A 52 3.11 -8.61 -4.04
N LEU A 53 3.87 -8.10 -5.02
CA LEU A 53 3.34 -7.32 -6.13
C LEU A 53 2.49 -8.16 -7.09
N HIS A 54 2.81 -9.45 -7.20
CA HIS A 54 2.09 -10.39 -8.04
C HIS A 54 0.85 -10.93 -7.32
N PHE A 55 1.06 -11.54 -6.13
CA PHE A 55 -0.01 -12.21 -5.38
C PHE A 55 -1.00 -11.22 -4.73
N LYS A 56 -0.53 -10.05 -4.28
CA LYS A 56 -1.33 -9.00 -3.63
C LYS A 56 -2.21 -9.55 -2.48
N PRO A 57 -1.61 -9.93 -1.34
CA PRO A 57 -2.29 -10.69 -0.29
C PRO A 57 -3.40 -9.93 0.45
N VAL A 58 -3.46 -8.60 0.33
CA VAL A 58 -4.42 -7.80 1.09
C VAL A 58 -5.65 -7.52 0.24
N LEU A 59 -6.82 -8.01 0.67
CA LEU A 59 -8.11 -7.79 0.02
C LEU A 59 -8.85 -6.59 0.63
N CYS A 60 -9.60 -5.86 -0.19
CA CYS A 60 -10.61 -4.92 0.27
C CYS A 60 -11.94 -5.65 0.52
N LEU A 61 -12.59 -5.42 1.66
CA LEU A 61 -13.91 -6.00 1.93
C LEU A 61 -15.06 -5.26 1.22
N ALA A 62 -14.82 -4.04 0.74
CA ALA A 62 -15.83 -3.22 0.08
C ALA A 62 -15.79 -3.33 -1.45
N CYS A 63 -14.76 -3.93 -2.04
CA CYS A 63 -14.66 -4.13 -3.48
C CYS A 63 -13.66 -5.24 -3.84
N PRO A 64 -13.62 -5.75 -5.09
CA PRO A 64 -12.71 -6.81 -5.52
C PRO A 64 -11.21 -6.45 -5.54
N LYS A 65 -10.82 -5.28 -5.02
CA LYS A 65 -9.45 -4.76 -5.14
C LYS A 65 -8.51 -5.44 -4.16
N ARG A 66 -7.30 -5.78 -4.65
CA ARG A 66 -6.21 -6.38 -3.88
C ARG A 66 -4.96 -5.50 -3.90
N MET A 67 -4.15 -5.54 -2.84
CA MET A 67 -2.88 -4.81 -2.72
C MET A 67 -1.77 -5.63 -2.09
N ALA A 68 -0.54 -5.26 -2.44
CA ALA A 68 0.68 -5.87 -1.91
C ALA A 68 0.90 -5.61 -0.41
N TRP A 69 0.39 -4.47 0.10
CA TRP A 69 0.67 -3.99 1.46
C TRP A 69 -0.56 -3.38 2.13
N GLN A 70 -0.66 -3.58 3.45
CA GLN A 70 -1.76 -3.07 4.27
C GLN A 70 -1.86 -1.55 4.28
N ARG A 71 -0.73 -0.83 4.37
CA ARG A 71 -0.72 0.64 4.34
C ARG A 71 -1.39 1.23 3.09
N ASP A 72 -1.29 0.52 1.96
CA ASP A 72 -1.85 0.96 0.70
C ASP A 72 -3.32 0.57 0.62
N MET A 73 -3.70 -0.59 1.19
CA MET A 73 -5.10 -0.96 1.39
C MET A 73 -5.83 0.01 2.30
N GLN A 74 -5.24 0.44 3.41
CA GLN A 74 -5.83 1.41 4.32
C GLN A 74 -6.14 2.73 3.62
N LYS A 75 -5.18 3.25 2.85
CA LYS A 75 -5.37 4.46 2.03
C LYS A 75 -6.48 4.29 0.99
N HIS A 76 -6.62 3.09 0.42
CA HIS A 76 -7.69 2.80 -0.51
C HIS A 76 -9.04 2.69 0.18
N TYR A 77 -9.10 2.05 1.33
CA TYR A 77 -10.32 1.92 2.10
C TYR A 77 -10.88 3.30 2.48
N ASP A 78 -10.01 4.24 2.87
CA ASP A 78 -10.39 5.64 3.12
C ASP A 78 -11.11 6.31 1.93
N THR A 79 -10.88 5.84 0.69
CA THR A 79 -11.58 6.37 -0.50
C THR A 79 -13.04 5.95 -0.60
N HIS A 80 -13.42 4.80 -0.03
CA HIS A 80 -14.82 4.36 0.01
C HIS A 80 -15.68 5.29 0.86
N PHE A 81 -15.12 5.77 1.97
CA PHE A 81 -15.85 6.61 2.94
C PHE A 81 -15.67 8.11 2.67
N LYS A 82 -14.86 8.50 1.66
CA LYS A 82 -14.56 9.88 1.27
C LYS A 82 -14.28 10.83 2.44
N ARG A 83 -13.73 10.36 3.57
CA ARG A 83 -13.52 11.21 4.76
C ARG A 83 -12.38 12.19 4.46
N PRO A 84 -12.64 13.51 4.30
CA PRO A 84 -11.57 14.46 4.07
C PRO A 84 -10.76 14.56 5.38
N ARG A 85 -9.46 14.26 5.30
CA ARG A 85 -8.55 14.30 6.46
C ARG A 85 -7.61 15.51 6.44
N TYR A 86 -7.52 16.19 5.28
CA TYR A 86 -6.54 17.25 5.06
C TYR A 86 -7.16 18.39 4.26
N ARG A 87 -7.20 19.58 4.86
CA ARG A 87 -7.69 20.79 4.20
C ARG A 87 -6.52 21.72 3.88
N CYS A 88 -6.46 22.18 2.63
CA CYS A 88 -5.57 23.26 2.22
C CYS A 88 -6.13 24.60 2.73
N ARG A 89 -5.26 25.57 3.02
CA ARG A 89 -5.69 26.93 3.38
C ARG A 89 -6.48 27.63 2.26
N CYS A 90 -6.36 27.17 1.00
CA CYS A 90 -7.20 27.62 -0.11
C CYS A 90 -8.65 27.11 -0.06
N GLY A 91 -9.02 26.35 0.97
CA GLY A 91 -10.37 25.78 1.15
C GLY A 91 -10.59 24.42 0.48
N LYS A 92 -9.62 23.92 -0.31
CA LYS A 92 -9.74 22.59 -0.95
C LYS A 92 -9.47 21.46 0.04
N ASP A 93 -10.37 20.49 0.04
CA ASP A 93 -10.28 19.27 0.84
C ASP A 93 -9.61 18.13 0.08
N TYR A 94 -8.82 17.34 0.82
CA TYR A 94 -8.12 16.17 0.32
C TYR A 94 -8.30 15.02 1.31
N THR A 95 -8.62 13.84 0.78
CA THR A 95 -8.67 12.60 1.57
C THR A 95 -7.27 12.10 1.92
N ARG A 96 -6.22 12.54 1.21
CA ARG A 96 -4.83 12.08 1.38
C ARG A 96 -3.80 13.21 1.41
N MET A 97 -2.77 13.04 2.24
CA MET A 97 -1.69 14.02 2.42
C MET A 97 -0.78 14.17 1.19
N ASP A 98 -0.51 13.10 0.45
CA ASP A 98 0.30 13.14 -0.76
C ASP A 98 -0.36 13.96 -1.87
N ASN A 99 -1.68 13.86 -2.00
CA ASN A 99 -2.47 14.71 -2.91
C ASN A 99 -2.40 16.18 -2.50
N LEU A 100 -2.54 16.48 -1.20
CA LEU A 100 -2.35 17.83 -0.68
C LEU A 100 -0.93 18.35 -0.96
N LYS A 101 0.12 17.55 -0.69
CA LYS A 101 1.52 17.94 -0.98
C LYS A 101 1.74 18.25 -2.47
N LYS A 102 1.18 17.44 -3.37
CA LYS A 102 1.22 17.71 -4.82
C LYS A 102 0.50 19.01 -5.18
N HIS A 103 -0.64 19.28 -4.55
CA HIS A 103 -1.35 20.55 -4.71
C HIS A 103 -0.50 21.73 -4.23
N ILE A 104 0.03 21.66 -3.01
CA ILE A 104 0.87 22.70 -2.40
C ILE A 104 2.09 22.99 -3.25
N LYS A 105 2.78 21.95 -3.74
CA LYS A 105 3.96 22.11 -4.60
C LYS A 105 3.64 22.85 -5.90
N LYS A 106 2.43 22.71 -6.43
CA LYS A 106 1.98 23.41 -7.64
C LYS A 106 1.36 24.78 -7.35
N SER A 107 0.89 25.03 -6.12
CA SER A 107 0.28 26.30 -5.71
C SER A 107 1.29 27.24 -5.04
N LYS A 108 1.23 28.55 -5.32
CA LYS A 108 2.10 29.59 -4.73
C LYS A 108 1.99 29.67 -3.17
N PRO A 109 2.95 30.31 -2.46
CA PRO A 109 3.58 29.81 -1.23
C PRO A 109 2.78 29.95 0.10
N THR A 110 1.47 30.17 0.08
CA THR A 110 0.71 30.46 1.32
C THR A 110 0.11 29.23 2.01
N SER A 111 0.27 28.04 1.44
CA SER A 111 -0.41 26.84 1.91
C SER A 111 0.39 26.05 2.95
N LYS A 112 0.29 26.45 4.22
CA LYS A 112 0.65 25.59 5.37
C LYS A 112 -0.50 24.61 5.66
N THR A 113 -0.16 23.34 5.88
CA THR A 113 -1.10 22.24 6.18
C THR A 113 -1.70 22.39 7.57
N VAL A 114 -3.03 22.29 7.69
CA VAL A 114 -3.70 22.04 8.97
C VAL A 114 -4.26 20.62 8.93
N ARG A 115 -3.85 19.78 9.88
CA ARG A 115 -4.49 18.48 10.11
C ARG A 115 -5.85 18.79 10.75
N SER A 116 -6.95 18.47 10.07
CA SER A 116 -8.26 18.63 10.69
C SER A 116 -8.34 17.69 11.88
N LYS A 117 -8.36 18.24 13.09
CA LYS A 117 -8.72 17.50 14.30
C LYS A 117 -10.19 17.12 14.13
N LEU A 118 -10.46 15.81 14.14
CA LEU A 118 -11.65 15.31 14.83
C LEU A 118 -11.26 15.23 16.31
#